data_AF-A0A180GN87-F1
#
_entry.id   AF-A0A180GN87-F1
#
_cell.length_a   1.000
_cell.length_b   1.000
_cell.length_c   1.000
_cell.angle_alpha   90.00
_cell.angle_beta   90.00
_cell.angle_gamma   90.00
#
_symmetry.space_group_name_H-M   'P 1'
#
loop_
_entity.id
_entity.type
_entity.pdbx_description
1 polymer ?
#
loop_
_entity_poly.entity_id
_entity_poly.type
_entity_poly.pdbx_seq_one_letter_code
_entity_poly.pdbx_strand_id
1 'polypeptide(L)'
;MSTEEHSKKPTHLANLPSYLRPDYGQAADETSDRANERQIDGVGTVETGNNSHRDEDETEHQPDSFHATPHLHEVYMEAVEYQDDRSNTGESNSEDELLNMREVIDIFQPASQVNKGMEEEDEGGKGEEEEPEVEDQGWYPFAGLAQLVSILLTGYMHTILSRMQFDKVCSLAELCGLELRCWTSVWRAKAKLRDMLNMNPNQRESVFKNQCYSLSVQKLITLDLANPYVSPHLDFYPVDSGGKNIYKLSQSYKWREDLPREYRAQMVAINKKHYYIYEPCQLHSGELVVPIFFYQQEDKMYAKCAKLKHDGLPHEPKFKMIIPKNLPYKSPKLLSIACEEFSLNYFEICMWGDEPLSSVCKNTIWEEDHGSFTPISLPNDWREKSGNRIIRHVPIALYCDDTSGNQSKKWNKHISYYFTLAGLPPKLSNQQYNCHFLSTSNTAGPLELADQIVDELNDMTLNGCVAFDCELQQEVCVTTVVLCFLGDSPMHAEITNTPLPGAALNPCRICHLGVEKRSDKSGEDYIYQFLGMDSLGNRDVVDYRSWSETIERSYELWETAVNSSRDAYITESKALGVQDAINKAFVDMLKDRKKAAEVGKIMALAEHQKHKLFNPFLRLLGKK
;
A
#
# COMPACT_ATOMS: atom_id res chain seq x y z
N MET A 1 -23.22 0.84 -6.86
CA MET A 1 -23.90 2.02 -6.29
C MET A 1 -24.54 2.79 -7.43
N SER A 2 -25.70 3.42 -7.19
CA SER A 2 -26.19 4.47 -8.10
C SER A 2 -25.21 5.64 -8.01
N THR A 3 -24.75 6.15 -9.15
CA THR A 3 -23.95 7.38 -9.27
C THR A 3 -24.64 8.59 -8.64
N GLU A 4 -25.94 8.52 -8.36
CA GLU A 4 -26.75 9.62 -7.83
C GLU A 4 -26.30 10.10 -6.45
N GLU A 5 -25.90 9.22 -5.52
CA GLU A 5 -25.53 9.66 -4.16
C GLU A 5 -24.18 10.40 -4.13
N HIS A 6 -23.22 9.97 -4.95
CA HIS A 6 -21.94 10.69 -5.14
C HIS A 6 -22.12 12.02 -5.89
N SER A 7 -23.20 12.16 -6.68
CA SER A 7 -23.47 13.38 -7.45
C SER A 7 -24.18 14.48 -6.64
N LYS A 8 -24.76 14.16 -5.48
CA LYS A 8 -25.44 15.14 -4.62
C LYS A 8 -24.41 16.06 -3.96
N LYS A 9 -24.53 17.36 -4.21
CA LYS A 9 -23.66 18.35 -3.55
C LYS A 9 -23.89 18.32 -2.03
N PRO A 10 -22.83 18.27 -1.21
CA PRO A 10 -22.96 18.38 0.24
C PRO A 10 -23.43 19.80 0.60
N THR A 11 -24.73 19.96 0.83
CA THR A 11 -25.36 21.25 1.14
C THR A 11 -24.91 21.80 2.50
N HIS A 12 -24.55 20.92 3.44
CA HIS A 12 -24.10 21.30 4.78
C HIS A 12 -22.87 22.22 4.79
N LEU A 13 -21.96 22.11 3.81
CA LEU A 13 -20.76 22.94 3.75
C LEU A 13 -21.10 24.43 3.55
N ALA A 14 -22.16 24.73 2.80
CA ALA A 14 -22.63 26.10 2.60
C ALA A 14 -23.22 26.69 3.89
N ASN A 15 -23.72 25.85 4.79
CA ASN A 15 -24.31 26.24 6.06
C ASN A 15 -23.29 26.39 7.20
N LEU A 16 -22.04 25.94 7.00
CA LEU A 16 -20.97 26.16 7.97
C LEU A 16 -20.53 27.64 7.99
N PRO A 17 -20.23 28.20 9.18
CA PRO A 17 -19.55 29.49 9.30
C PRO A 17 -18.27 29.52 8.45
N SER A 18 -17.94 30.66 7.86
CA SER A 18 -16.81 30.78 6.92
C SER A 18 -15.49 30.28 7.50
N TYR A 19 -15.23 30.48 8.80
CA TYR A 19 -14.03 30.02 9.49
C TYR A 19 -13.99 28.51 9.80
N LEU A 20 -15.12 27.80 9.64
CA LEU A 20 -15.21 26.34 9.75
C LEU A 20 -15.33 25.65 8.39
N ARG A 21 -15.45 26.42 7.31
CA ARG A 21 -15.37 25.85 5.97
C ARG A 21 -13.92 25.40 5.75
N PRO A 22 -13.69 24.17 5.29
CA PRO A 22 -12.34 23.66 5.13
C PRO A 22 -11.57 24.47 4.08
N ASP A 23 -10.64 25.32 4.53
CA ASP A 23 -9.69 26.05 3.69
C ASP A 23 -8.50 25.14 3.33
N TYR A 24 -8.74 24.12 2.51
CA TYR A 24 -7.62 23.33 1.96
C TYR A 24 -6.81 24.12 0.92
N GLY A 25 -7.34 25.23 0.40
CA GLY A 25 -6.69 26.07 -0.61
C GLY A 25 -5.69 27.11 -0.06
N GLN A 26 -5.86 27.62 1.16
CA GLN A 26 -5.01 28.71 1.67
C GLN A 26 -3.77 28.24 2.46
N ALA A 27 -3.79 27.04 3.05
CA ALA A 27 -2.62 26.47 3.72
C ALA A 27 -1.53 25.93 2.76
N ALA A 28 -1.77 26.00 1.45
CA ALA A 28 -0.79 25.72 0.41
C ALA A 28 -0.04 26.99 -0.05
N ASP A 29 -0.67 28.16 -0.01
CA ASP A 29 -0.10 29.43 -0.52
C ASP A 29 0.34 30.42 0.57
N GLU A 30 -0.20 30.35 1.78
CA GLU A 30 0.20 31.25 2.88
C GLU A 30 1.03 30.53 3.94
N THR A 31 2.27 30.20 3.59
CA THR A 31 3.47 30.23 4.47
C THR A 31 4.74 30.07 3.62
N SER A 32 4.83 30.86 2.54
CA SER A 32 6.12 31.37 2.07
C SER A 32 6.52 32.50 3.02
N ASP A 33 7.71 32.42 3.62
CA ASP A 33 8.41 33.47 4.41
C ASP A 33 8.72 33.14 5.87
N ARG A 34 8.89 31.86 6.21
CA ARG A 34 9.85 31.49 7.27
C ARG A 34 10.81 30.41 6.77
N ALA A 35 11.90 30.89 6.17
CA ALA A 35 13.07 30.11 5.87
C ALA A 35 13.58 29.42 7.14
N ASN A 36 13.60 28.08 7.14
CA ASN A 36 14.52 27.32 7.98
C ASN A 36 15.83 27.20 7.21
N GLU A 37 16.59 28.30 7.17
CA GLU A 37 18.01 28.26 6.84
C GLU A 37 18.75 27.54 7.97
N ARG A 38 18.98 26.23 7.79
CA ARG A 38 20.20 25.61 8.32
C ARG A 38 21.07 25.28 7.12
N GLN A 39 21.82 26.30 6.73
CA GLN A 39 22.90 26.25 5.78
C GLN A 39 23.96 25.28 6.31
N ILE A 40 24.13 24.13 5.64
CA ILE A 40 25.35 23.33 5.73
C ILE A 40 26.13 23.73 4.49
N ASP A 41 27.08 24.65 4.65
CA ASP A 41 28.13 24.88 3.66
C ASP A 41 29.44 25.19 4.38
N GLY A 42 30.52 24.57 3.91
CA GLY A 42 31.87 25.06 4.17
C GLY A 42 32.90 23.99 4.53
N VAL A 43 33.36 23.24 3.53
CA VAL A 43 34.76 22.78 3.50
C VAL A 43 35.64 24.03 3.48
N GLY A 44 36.53 24.18 4.47
CA GLY A 44 37.41 25.34 4.60
C GLY A 44 38.71 24.96 5.29
N THR A 45 39.76 24.95 4.50
CA THR A 45 41.18 24.74 4.79
C THR A 45 41.74 25.52 5.98
N VAL A 46 42.71 24.87 6.63
CA VAL A 46 43.66 25.40 7.62
C VAL A 46 44.37 26.64 7.08
N GLU A 47 44.43 27.72 7.87
CA GLU A 47 45.57 28.64 7.86
C GLU A 47 45.67 29.47 9.17
N THR A 48 46.91 29.78 9.50
CA THR A 48 47.51 30.20 10.78
C THR A 48 47.28 31.66 11.18
N GLY A 49 47.31 31.98 12.49
CA GLY A 49 47.47 33.38 12.92
C GLY A 49 47.46 33.63 14.43
N ASN A 50 48.63 33.97 14.96
CA ASN A 50 49.03 34.17 16.36
C ASN A 50 48.45 35.38 17.14
N ASN A 51 48.56 35.25 18.48
CA ASN A 51 48.81 36.27 19.52
C ASN A 51 47.64 37.19 19.92
N SER A 52 47.47 37.64 21.17
CA SER A 52 48.09 37.49 22.51
C SER A 52 47.15 38.26 23.47
N HIS A 53 46.88 37.93 24.73
CA HIS A 53 47.67 38.13 25.95
C HIS A 53 46.68 37.93 27.14
N ARG A 54 47.03 37.10 28.14
CA ARG A 54 47.37 37.45 29.55
C ARG A 54 46.18 37.86 30.46
N ASP A 55 46.00 37.39 31.69
CA ASP A 55 46.83 36.61 32.63
C ASP A 55 45.95 36.06 33.78
N GLU A 56 46.41 34.92 34.37
CA GLU A 56 46.40 34.50 35.79
C GLU A 56 45.02 34.24 36.49
N ASP A 57 44.79 33.16 37.24
CA ASP A 57 45.70 32.33 38.05
C ASP A 57 45.15 30.90 38.30
N GLU A 58 46.06 30.03 38.77
CA GLU A 58 46.05 28.57 38.74
C GLU A 58 45.23 27.86 39.85
N THR A 59 44.82 26.60 39.61
CA THR A 59 45.14 25.47 40.52
C THR A 59 44.96 24.10 39.83
N GLU A 60 46.11 23.47 39.61
CA GLU A 60 46.47 22.06 39.37
C GLU A 60 45.39 20.97 39.24
N HIS A 61 45.39 20.25 38.10
CA HIS A 61 45.74 18.81 38.03
C HIS A 61 46.04 18.39 36.57
N GLN A 62 47.15 17.69 36.37
CA GLN A 62 47.68 17.25 35.07
C GLN A 62 46.77 16.23 34.33
N PRO A 63 46.78 16.25 32.98
CA PRO A 63 46.16 15.25 32.11
C PRO A 63 47.18 14.16 31.71
N ASP A 64 46.70 12.95 31.38
CA ASP A 64 47.17 12.20 30.21
C ASP A 64 46.55 10.80 30.06
N SER A 65 46.47 10.38 28.79
CA SER A 65 46.30 9.03 28.25
C SER A 65 44.87 8.52 28.00
N PHE A 66 44.42 8.72 26.76
CA PHE A 66 43.50 7.80 26.09
C PHE A 66 44.26 6.49 25.82
N HIS A 67 44.09 5.51 26.71
CA HIS A 67 44.39 4.11 26.43
C HIS A 67 43.07 3.34 26.24
N ALA A 68 42.89 2.84 25.03
CA ALA A 68 41.95 1.78 24.72
C ALA A 68 42.28 0.52 25.54
N THR A 69 41.27 -0.10 26.15
CA THR A 69 41.26 -1.54 26.44
C THR A 69 39.82 -2.06 26.60
N PRO A 70 39.58 -3.37 26.40
CA PRO A 70 38.36 -3.92 25.84
C PRO A 70 37.48 -4.62 26.88
N HIS A 71 36.24 -4.19 27.05
CA HIS A 71 35.20 -4.95 27.78
C HIS A 71 33.79 -4.57 27.30
N LEU A 72 33.51 -4.85 26.02
CA LEU A 72 32.18 -4.71 25.41
C LEU A 72 31.78 -6.00 24.68
N HIS A 73 32.09 -7.15 25.30
CA HIS A 73 31.77 -8.48 24.79
C HIS A 73 30.93 -9.36 25.73
N GLU A 74 30.46 -8.85 26.87
CA GLU A 74 29.73 -9.68 27.86
C GLU A 74 28.34 -9.18 28.30
N VAL A 75 27.80 -8.08 27.73
CA VAL A 75 26.46 -7.58 28.15
C VAL A 75 25.39 -7.75 27.06
N TYR A 76 25.71 -8.38 25.92
CA TYR A 76 24.74 -8.62 24.82
C TYR A 76 24.35 -10.09 24.60
N MET A 77 24.77 -11.01 25.48
CA MET A 77 24.55 -12.45 25.34
C MET A 77 23.53 -13.06 26.32
N GLU A 78 22.85 -12.27 27.15
CA GLU A 78 21.97 -12.77 28.22
C GLU A 78 20.50 -12.28 28.12
N ALA A 79 19.99 -12.07 26.91
CA ALA A 79 18.57 -11.73 26.68
C ALA A 79 17.88 -12.61 25.63
N VAL A 80 18.32 -13.88 25.50
CA VAL A 80 17.64 -14.88 24.68
C VAL A 80 17.42 -16.16 25.48
N GLU A 81 16.56 -16.10 26.49
CA GLU A 81 15.85 -17.27 27.00
C GLU A 81 14.36 -16.90 27.18
N TYR A 82 13.56 -17.37 26.23
CA TYR A 82 12.11 -17.44 26.36
C TYR A 82 11.79 -18.70 27.18
N GLN A 83 11.46 -18.54 28.46
CA GLN A 83 10.73 -19.55 29.22
C GLN A 83 9.48 -18.92 29.85
N ASP A 84 8.38 -19.60 29.58
CA ASP A 84 7.04 -19.42 30.14
C ASP A 84 7.07 -19.84 31.61
N ASP A 85 6.82 -18.93 32.55
CA ASP A 85 6.50 -19.31 33.92
C ASP A 85 5.50 -18.34 34.57
N ARG A 86 4.33 -18.90 34.85
CA ARG A 86 3.30 -18.33 35.72
C ARG A 86 3.83 -18.27 37.15
N SER A 87 3.99 -17.07 37.72
CA SER A 87 3.73 -16.88 39.15
C SER A 87 3.48 -15.41 39.50
N ASN A 88 2.63 -15.26 40.49
CA ASN A 88 1.94 -14.09 40.98
C ASN A 88 2.81 -13.27 41.94
N THR A 89 3.02 -11.98 41.72
CA THR A 89 3.44 -11.03 42.79
C THR A 89 3.04 -9.58 42.48
N GLY A 90 2.15 -9.05 43.33
CA GLY A 90 2.33 -7.77 44.01
C GLY A 90 2.02 -6.49 43.23
N GLU A 91 0.81 -5.97 43.45
CA GLU A 91 0.34 -4.63 43.10
C GLU A 91 1.20 -3.50 43.71
N SER A 92 1.34 -2.40 42.96
CA SER A 92 1.31 -1.06 43.53
C SER A 92 0.64 -0.11 42.53
N ASN A 93 -0.58 0.30 42.88
CA ASN A 93 -1.45 1.20 42.12
C ASN A 93 -0.91 2.64 42.08
N SER A 94 -0.88 3.22 40.88
CA SER A 94 -1.15 4.63 40.67
C SER A 94 -2.23 4.73 39.60
N GLU A 95 -3.42 5.16 40.01
CA GLU A 95 -4.61 5.36 39.19
C GLU A 95 -4.40 6.52 38.22
N ASP A 96 -3.96 6.21 37.01
CA ASP A 96 -4.32 7.00 35.83
C ASP A 96 -5.48 6.27 35.15
N GLU A 97 -6.59 6.99 34.90
CA GLU A 97 -7.80 6.48 34.24
C GLU A 97 -7.47 5.93 32.84
N LEU A 98 -7.14 4.64 32.81
CA LEU A 98 -6.95 3.87 31.59
C LEU A 98 -8.31 3.60 30.97
N LEU A 99 -8.57 4.21 29.80
CA LEU A 99 -9.67 3.81 28.91
C LEU A 99 -9.59 2.31 28.66
N ASN A 100 -10.55 1.57 29.20
CA ASN A 100 -10.59 0.12 29.09
C ASN A 100 -11.08 -0.24 27.68
N MET A 101 -10.41 -1.14 26.96
CA MET A 101 -10.88 -1.62 25.64
C MET A 101 -12.30 -2.23 25.69
N ARG A 102 -12.80 -2.65 26.87
CA ARG A 102 -14.23 -2.98 27.04
C ARG A 102 -15.14 -1.76 26.83
N GLU A 103 -14.76 -0.58 27.31
CA GLU A 103 -15.51 0.65 27.07
C GLU A 103 -15.46 1.02 25.58
N VAL A 104 -14.34 0.79 24.89
CA VAL A 104 -14.24 0.97 23.43
C VAL A 104 -15.11 -0.03 22.67
N ILE A 105 -15.19 -1.29 23.11
CA ILE A 105 -16.06 -2.30 22.50
C ILE A 105 -17.55 -1.97 22.78
N ASP A 106 -17.89 -1.49 23.98
CA ASP A 106 -19.23 -1.05 24.35
C ASP A 106 -19.66 0.21 23.58
N ILE A 107 -18.71 1.06 23.17
CA ILE A 107 -18.95 2.17 22.25
C ILE A 107 -19.45 1.66 20.88
N PHE A 108 -18.99 0.49 20.41
CA PHE A 108 -19.32 -0.06 19.09
C PHE A 108 -20.44 -1.12 19.09
N GLN A 109 -20.99 -1.53 20.25
CA GLN A 109 -22.11 -2.47 20.28
C GLN A 109 -23.44 -1.77 19.90
N PRO A 110 -24.11 -2.19 18.81
CA PRO A 110 -25.49 -1.81 18.58
C PRO A 110 -26.39 -2.47 19.64
N ALA A 111 -27.39 -1.73 20.13
CA ALA A 111 -28.35 -2.20 21.13
C ALA A 111 -29.13 -3.48 20.74
N SER A 112 -29.02 -3.96 19.50
CA SER A 112 -29.70 -5.18 19.02
C SER A 112 -29.08 -6.49 19.51
N GLN A 113 -27.90 -6.48 20.16
CA GLN A 113 -27.28 -7.72 20.69
C GLN A 113 -27.24 -7.83 22.22
N VAL A 114 -27.60 -6.78 22.96
CA VAL A 114 -27.64 -6.81 24.44
C VAL A 114 -29.00 -7.32 24.97
N ASN A 115 -30.08 -7.21 24.18
CA ASN A 115 -31.42 -7.64 24.63
C ASN A 115 -31.78 -9.07 24.21
N LYS A 116 -31.10 -10.06 24.80
CA LYS A 116 -31.67 -11.41 24.95
C LYS A 116 -31.74 -11.91 26.41
N GLY A 117 -31.48 -11.03 27.38
CA GLY A 117 -31.42 -11.42 28.80
C GLY A 117 -32.14 -10.52 29.80
N MET A 118 -32.73 -9.39 29.39
CA MET A 118 -33.45 -8.48 30.28
C MET A 118 -34.67 -7.90 29.55
N GLU A 119 -35.69 -8.73 29.38
CA GLU A 119 -37.06 -8.24 29.25
C GLU A 119 -37.62 -8.20 30.68
N GLU A 120 -37.50 -7.06 31.35
CA GLU A 120 -38.43 -6.56 32.36
C GLU A 120 -37.92 -5.20 32.86
N GLU A 121 -38.83 -4.20 32.82
CA GLU A 121 -38.72 -2.85 33.37
C GLU A 121 -37.95 -1.77 32.56
N ASP A 122 -38.61 -1.25 31.51
CA ASP A 122 -38.58 0.20 31.22
C ASP A 122 -39.87 0.64 30.48
N GLU A 123 -41.00 0.60 31.18
CA GLU A 123 -42.23 1.29 30.75
C GLU A 123 -42.08 2.79 31.07
N GLY A 124 -41.42 3.54 30.19
CA GLY A 124 -41.25 4.99 30.38
C GLY A 124 -40.64 5.82 29.25
N GLY A 125 -40.08 5.20 28.20
CA GLY A 125 -39.52 5.92 27.06
C GLY A 125 -40.55 6.16 25.95
N LYS A 126 -40.80 7.44 25.60
CA LYS A 126 -41.53 7.79 24.36
C LYS A 126 -40.92 7.00 23.20
N GLY A 127 -41.76 6.20 22.51
CA GLY A 127 -41.37 5.54 21.27
C GLY A 127 -40.84 6.58 20.30
N GLU A 128 -39.58 6.44 19.90
CA GLU A 128 -38.98 7.24 18.84
C GLU A 128 -39.58 6.76 17.52
N GLU A 129 -40.54 7.52 17.01
CA GLU A 129 -41.06 7.40 15.65
C GLU A 129 -39.90 7.48 14.65
N GLU A 130 -39.92 6.62 13.63
CA GLU A 130 -39.06 6.76 12.45
C GLU A 130 -39.22 8.19 11.92
N GLU A 131 -38.14 8.99 11.97
CA GLU A 131 -38.18 10.34 11.41
C GLU A 131 -38.59 10.23 9.93
N PRO A 132 -39.66 10.92 9.49
CA PRO A 132 -40.09 10.90 8.10
C PRO A 132 -38.93 11.35 7.20
N GLU A 133 -38.95 10.95 5.92
CA GLU A 133 -38.03 11.48 4.91
C GLU A 133 -38.17 13.01 4.86
N VAL A 134 -37.33 13.72 5.62
CA VAL A 134 -37.34 15.18 5.71
C VAL A 134 -36.79 15.71 4.38
N GLU A 135 -37.52 16.63 3.74
CA GLU A 135 -36.97 17.47 2.66
C GLU A 135 -35.61 18.05 3.10
N ASP A 136 -34.60 18.02 2.23
CA ASP A 136 -33.24 18.47 2.57
C ASP A 136 -33.26 19.90 3.11
N GLN A 137 -33.06 20.05 4.42
CA GLN A 137 -32.97 21.36 5.10
C GLN A 137 -31.60 22.04 4.87
N GLY A 138 -30.88 21.63 3.82
CA GLY A 138 -29.54 22.09 3.49
C GLY A 138 -28.44 21.43 4.32
N TRP A 139 -28.73 20.33 5.03
CA TRP A 139 -27.75 19.66 5.90
C TRP A 139 -27.33 18.28 5.38
N TYR A 140 -27.76 17.87 4.19
CA TYR A 140 -27.38 16.60 3.58
C TYR A 140 -25.85 16.35 3.63
N PRO A 141 -25.38 15.15 4.03
CA PRO A 141 -26.15 13.92 4.30
C PRO A 141 -26.74 13.81 5.71
N PHE A 142 -26.61 14.84 6.53
CA PHE A 142 -27.13 14.87 7.90
C PHE A 142 -28.58 15.37 7.93
N ALA A 143 -29.35 14.92 8.90
CA ALA A 143 -30.72 15.38 9.13
C ALA A 143 -30.78 16.85 9.63
N GLY A 144 -29.67 17.41 10.09
CA GLY A 144 -29.58 18.79 10.59
C GLY A 144 -28.27 19.08 11.33
N LEU A 145 -28.06 20.35 11.71
CA LEU A 145 -26.87 20.80 12.45
C LEU A 145 -26.65 20.02 13.75
N ALA A 146 -27.69 19.76 14.53
CA ALA A 146 -27.60 19.04 15.78
C ALA A 146 -27.02 17.62 15.59
N GLN A 147 -27.43 16.92 14.52
CA GLN A 147 -26.89 15.58 14.22
C GLN A 147 -25.41 15.66 13.81
N LEU A 148 -25.03 16.63 12.97
CA LEU A 148 -23.63 16.86 12.59
C LEU A 148 -22.76 17.13 13.81
N VAL A 149 -23.15 18.09 14.66
CA VAL A 149 -22.39 18.47 15.86
C VAL A 149 -22.27 17.29 16.82
N SER A 150 -23.35 16.54 17.06
CA SER A 150 -23.30 15.34 17.89
C SER A 150 -22.37 14.27 17.33
N ILE A 151 -22.37 14.04 16.01
CA ILE A 151 -21.42 13.10 15.37
C ILE A 151 -19.98 13.57 15.57
N LEU A 152 -19.67 14.84 15.31
CA LEU A 152 -18.33 15.40 15.49
C LEU A 152 -17.89 15.33 16.96
N LEU A 153 -18.82 15.57 17.89
CA LEU A 153 -18.56 15.53 19.33
C LEU A 153 -18.22 14.12 19.83
N THR A 154 -18.85 13.06 19.28
CA THR A 154 -18.45 11.68 19.65
C THR A 154 -16.98 11.38 19.36
N GLY A 155 -16.37 12.16 18.48
CA GLY A 155 -14.95 12.05 18.18
C GLY A 155 -14.65 11.74 16.73
N TYR A 156 -13.43 12.09 16.33
CA TYR A 156 -12.84 11.72 15.05
C TYR A 156 -11.46 11.10 15.29
N MET A 157 -11.11 10.09 14.48
CA MET A 157 -9.81 9.41 14.51
C MET A 157 -9.45 8.90 15.91
N HIS A 158 -8.44 9.51 16.57
CA HIS A 158 -7.88 9.04 17.84
C HIS A 158 -8.55 9.63 19.08
N THR A 159 -9.54 10.50 18.92
CA THR A 159 -10.19 11.21 20.03
C THR A 159 -11.65 10.83 20.07
N ILE A 160 -11.97 9.66 20.63
CA ILE A 160 -13.35 9.15 20.77
C ILE A 160 -13.79 9.32 22.22
N LEU A 161 -14.95 9.94 22.44
CA LEU A 161 -15.54 10.04 23.78
C LEU A 161 -16.21 8.73 24.18
N SER A 162 -16.08 8.35 25.45
CA SER A 162 -16.91 7.30 26.03
C SER A 162 -18.38 7.76 26.07
N ARG A 163 -19.31 6.80 26.14
CA ARG A 163 -20.74 7.12 26.28
C ARG A 163 -21.00 8.04 27.48
N MET A 164 -20.38 7.77 28.63
CA MET A 164 -20.52 8.60 29.83
C MET A 164 -19.98 10.02 29.62
N GLN A 165 -18.84 10.17 28.94
CA GLN A 165 -18.28 11.48 28.63
C GLN A 165 -19.19 12.25 27.66
N PHE A 166 -19.72 11.56 26.65
CA PHE A 166 -20.66 12.15 25.69
C PHE A 166 -21.95 12.61 26.38
N ASP A 167 -22.54 11.77 27.23
CA ASP A 167 -23.77 12.08 27.96
C ASP A 167 -23.55 13.26 28.93
N LYS A 168 -22.38 13.34 29.56
CA LYS A 168 -21.97 14.49 30.38
C LYS A 168 -21.90 15.79 29.57
N VAL A 169 -21.30 15.75 28.38
CA VAL A 169 -21.23 16.94 27.51
C VAL A 169 -22.62 17.33 27.01
N CYS A 170 -23.48 16.36 26.65
CA CYS A 170 -24.86 16.64 26.26
C CYS A 170 -25.64 17.31 27.40
N SER A 171 -25.52 16.81 28.63
CA SER A 171 -26.15 17.42 29.80
C SER A 171 -25.70 18.87 30.03
N LEU A 172 -24.40 19.15 29.85
CA LEU A 172 -23.87 20.52 29.96
C LEU A 172 -24.34 21.42 28.80
N ALA A 173 -24.48 20.87 27.60
CA ALA A 173 -25.00 21.60 26.44
C ALA A 173 -26.48 21.96 26.62
N GLU A 174 -27.29 21.04 27.18
CA GLU A 174 -28.69 21.27 27.52
C GLU A 174 -28.86 22.42 28.53
N LEU A 175 -27.99 22.50 29.55
CA LEU A 175 -27.98 23.64 30.49
C LEU A 175 -27.70 24.99 29.80
N CYS A 176 -27.01 24.97 28.66
CA CYS A 176 -26.75 26.13 27.82
C CYS A 176 -27.84 26.36 26.75
N GLY A 177 -28.93 25.58 26.76
CA GLY A 177 -30.02 25.67 25.79
C GLY A 177 -29.72 25.04 24.42
N LEU A 178 -28.74 24.13 24.34
CA LEU A 178 -28.40 23.40 23.13
C LEU A 178 -28.91 21.96 23.21
N GLU A 179 -29.82 21.59 22.30
CA GLU A 179 -30.32 20.22 22.19
C GLU A 179 -29.45 19.40 21.22
N LEU A 180 -28.62 18.52 21.78
CA LEU A 180 -27.81 17.56 21.02
C LEU A 180 -28.53 16.22 20.90
N ARG A 181 -28.20 15.44 19.86
CA ARG A 181 -28.74 14.08 19.69
C ARG A 181 -28.15 13.13 20.73
N CYS A 182 -29.01 12.29 21.29
CA CYS A 182 -28.61 11.23 22.23
C CYS A 182 -27.67 10.21 21.56
N TRP A 183 -26.91 9.48 22.38
CA TRP A 183 -25.92 8.49 21.95
C TRP A 183 -26.46 7.51 20.90
N THR A 184 -27.62 6.90 21.17
CA THR A 184 -28.28 5.93 20.28
C THR A 184 -28.61 6.53 18.92
N SER A 185 -29.14 7.75 18.89
CA SER A 185 -29.44 8.48 17.65
C SER A 185 -28.18 8.77 16.83
N VAL A 186 -27.05 9.09 17.48
CA VAL A 186 -25.77 9.29 16.78
C VAL A 186 -25.29 8.00 16.11
N TRP A 187 -25.39 6.85 16.79
CA TRP A 187 -24.97 5.57 16.22
C TRP A 187 -25.88 5.09 15.09
N ARG A 188 -27.20 5.32 15.18
CA ARG A 188 -28.13 5.09 14.06
C ARG A 188 -27.77 5.99 12.87
N ALA A 189 -27.45 7.26 13.09
CA ALA A 189 -27.02 8.17 12.03
C ALA A 189 -25.71 7.70 11.38
N LYS A 190 -24.70 7.30 12.17
CA LYS A 190 -23.45 6.71 11.66
C LYS A 190 -23.70 5.42 10.88
N ALA A 191 -24.62 4.56 11.32
CA ALA A 191 -25.02 3.37 10.60
C ALA A 191 -25.64 3.71 9.24
N LYS A 192 -26.60 4.65 9.19
CA LYS A 192 -27.20 5.15 7.96
C LYS A 192 -26.16 5.72 6.99
N LEU A 193 -25.19 6.50 7.49
CA LEU A 193 -24.09 7.03 6.68
C LEU A 193 -23.18 5.91 6.12
N ARG A 194 -22.86 4.89 6.92
CA ARG A 194 -22.10 3.72 6.44
C ARG A 194 -22.89 2.95 5.38
N ASP A 195 -24.20 2.79 5.56
CA ASP A 195 -25.07 2.09 4.61
C ASP A 195 -25.16 2.85 3.28
N MET A 196 -25.28 4.19 3.32
CA MET A 196 -25.22 5.05 2.13
C MET A 196 -23.90 4.85 1.36
N LEU A 197 -22.78 4.85 2.08
CA LEU A 197 -21.46 4.61 1.48
C LEU A 197 -21.20 3.13 1.14
N ASN A 198 -22.13 2.23 1.46
CA ASN A 198 -21.97 0.78 1.38
C ASN A 198 -20.67 0.29 2.06
N MET A 199 -20.29 0.90 3.19
CA MET A 199 -19.04 0.63 3.91
C MET A 199 -19.25 -0.43 4.99
N ASN A 200 -19.29 -1.70 4.56
CA ASN A 200 -19.34 -2.87 5.42
C ASN A 200 -18.00 -3.61 5.41
N PRO A 201 -17.49 -4.08 6.56
CA PRO A 201 -16.32 -4.94 6.62
C PRO A 201 -16.55 -6.26 5.89
N ASN A 202 -15.59 -6.66 5.07
CA ASN A 202 -15.51 -7.99 4.49
C ASN A 202 -15.09 -8.96 5.59
N GLN A 203 -15.89 -10.01 5.81
CA GLN A 203 -15.59 -11.08 6.75
C GLN A 203 -15.13 -12.33 5.99
N ARG A 204 -14.01 -12.91 6.42
CA ARG A 204 -13.50 -14.17 5.87
C ARG A 204 -12.89 -15.02 6.98
N GLU A 205 -13.18 -16.31 6.98
CA GLU A 205 -12.48 -17.27 7.83
C GLU A 205 -11.14 -17.65 7.20
N SER A 206 -10.04 -17.57 7.97
CA SER A 206 -8.70 -17.91 7.52
C SER A 206 -8.51 -19.42 7.37
N VAL A 207 -7.39 -19.82 6.75
CA VAL A 207 -7.00 -21.24 6.65
C VAL A 207 -6.77 -21.93 8.00
N PHE A 208 -6.59 -21.15 9.08
CA PHE A 208 -6.48 -21.65 10.45
C PHE A 208 -7.74 -21.41 11.29
N LYS A 209 -8.86 -21.09 10.64
CA LYS A 209 -10.19 -20.86 11.25
C LYS A 209 -10.29 -19.62 12.13
N ASN A 210 -9.40 -18.65 11.94
CA ASN A 210 -9.53 -17.35 12.57
C ASN A 210 -10.48 -16.46 11.76
N GLN A 211 -11.35 -15.71 12.44
CA GLN A 211 -12.20 -14.72 11.77
C GLN A 211 -11.37 -13.49 11.42
N CYS A 212 -11.31 -13.15 10.14
CA CYS A 212 -10.58 -12.00 9.61
C CYS A 212 -11.57 -10.99 9.04
N TYR A 213 -11.37 -9.71 9.37
CA TYR A 213 -12.22 -8.61 8.92
C TYR A 213 -11.37 -7.57 8.19
N SER A 214 -11.78 -7.13 7.01
CA SER A 214 -11.08 -6.07 6.27
C SER A 214 -12.07 -5.08 5.67
N LEU A 215 -11.73 -3.80 5.69
CA LEU A 215 -12.35 -2.82 4.81
C LEU A 215 -11.90 -3.07 3.36
N SER A 216 -12.75 -2.68 2.42
CA SER A 216 -12.50 -2.83 0.99
C SER A 216 -11.54 -1.74 0.51
N VAL A 217 -10.38 -2.13 -0.01
CA VAL A 217 -9.41 -1.24 -0.66
C VAL A 217 -10.08 -0.54 -1.84
N GLN A 218 -10.86 -1.30 -2.62
CA GLN A 218 -11.61 -0.78 -3.76
C GLN A 218 -12.51 0.39 -3.36
N LYS A 219 -13.35 0.20 -2.33
CA LYS A 219 -14.28 1.25 -1.86
C LYS A 219 -13.51 2.47 -1.36
N LEU A 220 -12.46 2.27 -0.56
CA LEU A 220 -11.66 3.38 -0.02
C LEU A 220 -11.05 4.22 -1.14
N ILE A 221 -10.40 3.60 -2.14
CA ILE A 221 -9.84 4.32 -3.29
C ILE A 221 -10.95 5.04 -4.10
N THR A 222 -12.11 4.40 -4.30
CA THR A 222 -13.21 5.04 -5.04
C THR A 222 -13.76 6.28 -4.34
N LEU A 223 -13.75 6.29 -3.00
CA LEU A 223 -14.15 7.44 -2.20
C LEU A 223 -13.13 8.57 -2.30
N ASP A 224 -11.83 8.26 -2.33
CA ASP A 224 -10.78 9.28 -2.49
C ASP A 224 -10.79 9.95 -3.88
N LEU A 225 -11.14 9.21 -4.94
CA LEU A 225 -11.35 9.81 -6.27
C LEU A 225 -12.60 10.70 -6.33
N ALA A 226 -13.63 10.38 -5.55
CA ALA A 226 -14.82 11.20 -5.43
C ALA A 226 -14.61 12.40 -4.48
N ASN A 227 -13.48 12.44 -3.77
CA ASN A 227 -13.20 13.41 -2.73
C ASN A 227 -12.47 14.65 -3.30
N PRO A 228 -13.12 15.84 -3.30
CA PRO A 228 -12.52 17.06 -3.84
C PRO A 228 -11.31 17.56 -3.04
N TYR A 229 -11.06 17.04 -1.84
CA TYR A 229 -9.88 17.39 -1.03
C TYR A 229 -8.68 16.48 -1.29
N VAL A 230 -8.87 15.37 -2.01
CA VAL A 230 -7.82 14.38 -2.27
C VAL A 230 -7.53 14.28 -3.76
N SER A 231 -8.55 14.07 -4.58
CA SER A 231 -8.39 13.82 -6.03
C SER A 231 -7.55 14.87 -6.76
N PRO A 232 -7.69 16.20 -6.52
CA PRO A 232 -6.88 17.20 -7.21
C PRO A 232 -5.38 17.12 -6.94
N HIS A 233 -4.96 16.39 -5.90
CA HIS A 233 -3.57 16.23 -5.52
C HIS A 233 -2.98 14.86 -5.90
N LEU A 234 -3.77 13.99 -6.55
CA LEU A 234 -3.32 12.66 -6.96
C LEU A 234 -2.61 12.69 -8.30
N ASP A 235 -1.38 12.20 -8.32
CA ASP A 235 -0.73 11.79 -9.56
C ASP A 235 -1.28 10.43 -10.02
N PHE A 236 -1.72 10.35 -11.29
CA PHE A 236 -2.15 9.09 -11.92
C PHE A 236 -1.11 8.51 -12.88
N TYR A 237 -0.03 9.26 -13.13
CA TYR A 237 1.06 8.91 -14.01
C TYR A 237 2.39 9.07 -13.28
N PRO A 238 3.42 8.27 -13.63
CA PRO A 238 4.76 8.53 -13.13
C PRO A 238 5.28 9.87 -13.65
N VAL A 239 6.09 10.55 -12.85
CA VAL A 239 6.69 11.86 -13.17
C VAL A 239 8.18 11.67 -13.43
N ASP A 240 8.67 12.12 -14.58
CA ASP A 240 10.10 12.15 -14.87
C ASP A 240 10.69 13.49 -14.45
N SER A 241 11.38 13.50 -13.31
CA SER A 241 12.08 14.69 -12.80
C SER A 241 13.51 14.84 -13.31
N GLY A 242 13.94 14.00 -14.26
CA GLY A 242 15.32 13.98 -14.74
C GLY A 242 16.35 13.63 -13.65
N GLY A 243 15.92 12.94 -12.59
CA GLY A 243 16.76 12.59 -11.45
C GLY A 243 16.99 13.72 -10.44
N LYS A 244 16.28 14.85 -10.56
CA LYS A 244 16.39 16.00 -9.68
C LYS A 244 15.20 16.08 -8.74
N ASN A 245 15.39 16.65 -7.55
CA ASN A 245 14.32 16.99 -6.58
C ASN A 245 13.27 15.87 -6.42
N ILE A 246 13.73 14.64 -6.20
CA ILE A 246 12.85 13.48 -5.99
C ILE A 246 12.35 13.54 -4.55
N TYR A 247 11.05 13.76 -4.37
CA TYR A 247 10.42 13.82 -3.05
C TYR A 247 9.12 13.03 -2.94
N LYS A 248 8.45 12.70 -4.06
CA LYS A 248 7.18 11.93 -4.08
C LYS A 248 7.31 10.60 -4.81
N LEU A 249 6.44 9.64 -4.49
CA LEU A 249 6.53 8.27 -5.02
C LEU A 249 6.23 8.17 -6.53
N SER A 250 5.46 9.09 -7.11
CA SER A 250 5.27 9.20 -8.56
C SER A 250 6.55 9.47 -9.34
N GLN A 251 7.58 10.03 -8.68
CA GLN A 251 8.92 10.25 -9.26
C GLN A 251 9.85 9.03 -9.09
N SER A 252 9.40 7.98 -8.40
CA SER A 252 10.24 6.82 -8.11
C SER A 252 10.59 6.04 -9.37
N TYR A 253 11.79 5.45 -9.36
CA TYR A 253 12.20 4.48 -10.38
C TYR A 253 11.19 3.33 -10.50
N LYS A 254 10.62 2.88 -9.37
CA LYS A 254 9.71 1.75 -9.34
C LYS A 254 8.45 2.01 -10.16
N TRP A 255 7.80 3.16 -10.00
CA TRP A 255 6.61 3.49 -10.79
C TRP A 255 6.96 3.83 -12.24
N ARG A 256 8.05 4.58 -12.47
CA ARG A 256 8.41 5.05 -13.81
C ARG A 256 8.94 3.95 -14.73
N GLU A 257 9.74 3.01 -14.20
CA GLU A 257 10.55 2.10 -15.01
C GLU A 257 10.35 0.61 -14.68
N ASP A 258 10.12 0.27 -13.41
CA ASP A 258 10.26 -1.12 -12.94
C ASP A 258 8.99 -1.96 -13.02
N LEU A 259 7.81 -1.32 -13.10
CA LEU A 259 6.54 -2.04 -13.26
C LEU A 259 6.52 -2.83 -14.59
N PRO A 260 6.14 -4.12 -14.58
CA PRO A 260 5.83 -4.88 -15.78
C PRO A 260 4.75 -4.20 -16.63
N ARG A 261 4.75 -4.42 -17.95
CA ARG A 261 3.91 -3.66 -18.89
C ARG A 261 2.42 -3.75 -18.56
N GLU A 262 1.97 -4.89 -18.03
CA GLU A 262 0.58 -5.17 -17.65
C GLU A 262 0.08 -4.28 -16.51
N TYR A 263 1.01 -3.73 -15.73
CA TYR A 263 0.75 -3.02 -14.47
C TYR A 263 1.18 -1.55 -14.52
N ARG A 264 1.58 -1.05 -15.69
CA ARG A 264 1.88 0.39 -15.89
C ARG A 264 0.58 1.18 -16.04
N ALA A 265 0.70 2.51 -16.06
CA ALA A 265 -0.36 3.37 -16.57
C ALA A 265 -0.67 3.00 -18.03
N GLN A 266 -1.83 2.37 -18.25
CA GLN A 266 -2.16 1.71 -19.52
C GLN A 266 -2.57 2.66 -20.63
N MET A 267 -3.13 3.81 -20.26
CA MET A 267 -3.85 4.68 -21.18
C MET A 267 -3.63 6.16 -20.86
N VAL A 268 -3.62 6.98 -21.90
CA VAL A 268 -3.75 8.43 -21.82
C VAL A 268 -4.94 8.90 -22.67
N ALA A 269 -5.68 9.87 -22.15
CA ALA A 269 -6.76 10.54 -22.87
C ALA A 269 -6.28 11.89 -23.39
N ILE A 270 -6.26 12.07 -24.71
CA ILE A 270 -5.83 13.31 -25.39
C ILE A 270 -6.92 13.68 -26.40
N ASN A 271 -7.39 14.92 -26.39
CA ASN A 271 -8.39 15.43 -27.33
C ASN A 271 -9.64 14.51 -27.47
N LYS A 272 -10.13 13.98 -26.34
CA LYS A 272 -11.26 13.01 -26.26
C LYS A 272 -11.02 11.66 -26.95
N LYS A 273 -9.77 11.35 -27.30
CA LYS A 273 -9.34 10.05 -27.83
C LYS A 273 -8.49 9.32 -26.79
N HIS A 274 -8.57 7.99 -26.80
CA HIS A 274 -7.81 7.14 -25.90
C HIS A 274 -6.68 6.44 -26.64
N TYR A 275 -5.47 6.57 -26.10
CA TYR A 275 -4.26 5.92 -26.59
C TYR A 275 -3.74 4.98 -25.52
N TYR A 276 -3.39 3.76 -25.91
CA TYR A 276 -2.96 2.71 -25.01
C TYR A 276 -1.49 2.37 -25.26
N ILE A 277 -0.79 1.94 -24.22
CA ILE A 277 0.53 1.34 -24.41
C ILE A 277 0.40 0.05 -25.24
N TYR A 278 1.44 -0.24 -26.02
CA TYR A 278 1.52 -1.37 -26.95
C TYR A 278 0.44 -1.39 -28.04
N GLU A 279 -0.24 -0.27 -28.26
CA GLU A 279 -1.19 -0.09 -29.35
C GLU A 279 -0.67 0.96 -30.35
N PRO A 280 -0.67 0.70 -31.67
CA PRO A 280 -0.21 1.69 -32.65
C PRO A 280 -1.01 2.99 -32.62
N CYS A 281 -0.31 4.12 -32.70
CA CYS A 281 -0.90 5.45 -32.91
C CYS A 281 -0.17 6.20 -34.04
N GLN A 282 -0.89 7.09 -34.73
CA GLN A 282 -0.31 7.98 -35.71
C GLN A 282 -0.11 9.37 -35.13
N LEU A 283 1.06 9.96 -35.39
CA LEU A 283 1.37 11.34 -35.04
C LEU A 283 0.79 12.34 -36.05
N HIS A 284 0.74 13.62 -35.71
CA HIS A 284 0.40 14.69 -36.68
C HIS A 284 1.35 14.73 -37.89
N SER A 285 2.59 14.27 -37.72
CA SER A 285 3.55 14.12 -38.82
C SER A 285 3.18 13.01 -39.82
N GLY A 286 2.23 12.14 -39.48
CA GLY A 286 1.88 10.93 -40.22
C GLY A 286 2.70 9.69 -39.84
N GLU A 287 3.73 9.83 -39.00
CA GLU A 287 4.55 8.70 -38.54
C GLU A 287 3.75 7.77 -37.61
N LEU A 288 3.93 6.45 -37.78
CA LEU A 288 3.36 5.43 -36.91
C LEU A 288 4.33 5.04 -35.80
N VAL A 289 3.84 5.10 -34.57
CA VAL A 289 4.61 4.74 -33.38
C VAL A 289 3.77 3.87 -32.45
N VAL A 290 4.44 3.21 -31.49
CA VAL A 290 3.78 2.42 -30.44
C VAL A 290 4.22 2.96 -29.08
N PRO A 291 3.33 3.58 -28.28
CA PRO A 291 3.64 4.00 -26.92
C PRO A 291 3.99 2.81 -26.02
N ILE A 292 5.04 2.91 -25.21
CA ILE A 292 5.51 1.85 -24.31
C ILE A 292 5.42 2.27 -22.84
N PHE A 293 5.56 3.58 -22.57
CA PHE A 293 5.40 4.20 -21.26
C PHE A 293 4.69 5.55 -21.41
N PHE A 294 3.78 5.87 -20.50
CA PHE A 294 3.24 7.22 -20.32
C PHE A 294 3.82 7.84 -19.05
N TYR A 295 4.16 9.12 -19.11
CA TYR A 295 4.73 9.85 -17.98
C TYR A 295 4.48 11.35 -18.09
N GLN A 296 4.57 12.05 -16.97
CA GLN A 296 4.53 13.51 -16.90
C GLN A 296 5.95 14.09 -16.80
N GLN A 297 6.19 15.22 -17.47
CA GLN A 297 7.41 16.00 -17.35
C GLN A 297 7.06 17.48 -17.55
N GLU A 298 7.47 18.34 -16.61
CA GLU A 298 7.18 19.79 -16.66
C GLU A 298 5.70 20.11 -16.96
N ASP A 299 4.80 19.44 -16.22
CA ASP A 299 3.33 19.53 -16.33
C ASP A 299 2.72 19.14 -17.69
N LYS A 300 3.51 18.51 -18.57
CA LYS A 300 3.06 17.97 -19.85
C LYS A 300 3.07 16.45 -19.87
N MET A 301 2.14 15.88 -20.62
CA MET A 301 2.08 14.44 -20.86
C MET A 301 3.00 14.04 -22.01
N TYR A 302 3.84 13.03 -21.75
CA TYR A 302 4.73 12.42 -22.72
C TYR A 302 4.53 10.91 -22.78
N ALA A 303 4.95 10.35 -23.91
CA ALA A 303 5.08 8.93 -24.12
C ALA A 303 6.50 8.57 -24.56
N LYS A 304 7.02 7.45 -24.05
CA LYS A 304 8.17 6.78 -24.67
C LYS A 304 7.64 5.86 -25.76
N CYS A 305 7.92 6.17 -27.01
CA CYS A 305 7.37 5.46 -28.15
C CYS A 305 8.46 4.66 -28.90
N ALA A 306 8.12 3.43 -29.29
CA ALA A 306 8.91 2.66 -30.24
C ALA A 306 8.48 3.00 -31.67
N LYS A 307 9.45 3.13 -32.59
CA LYS A 307 9.14 3.22 -34.02
C LYS A 307 8.62 1.88 -34.52
N LEU A 308 7.51 1.92 -35.25
CA LEU A 308 6.92 0.74 -35.84
C LEU A 308 7.62 0.43 -37.17
N LYS A 309 8.21 -0.76 -37.28
CA LYS A 309 8.77 -1.26 -38.54
C LYS A 309 7.80 -2.21 -39.20
N HIS A 310 7.93 -2.42 -40.50
CA HIS A 310 7.21 -3.48 -41.19
C HIS A 310 8.19 -4.38 -41.95
N ASP A 311 7.88 -5.67 -41.97
CA ASP A 311 8.50 -6.66 -42.83
C ASP A 311 7.48 -7.11 -43.88
N GLY A 312 7.91 -7.25 -45.13
CA GLY A 312 7.05 -7.55 -46.29
C GLY A 312 6.24 -6.36 -46.81
N LEU A 313 5.54 -6.61 -47.94
CA LEU A 313 4.58 -5.69 -48.52
C LEU A 313 3.15 -5.93 -47.96
N PRO A 314 2.27 -4.92 -48.00
CA PRO A 314 0.88 -5.07 -47.58
C PRO A 314 0.19 -6.23 -48.31
N HIS A 315 -0.69 -6.96 -47.61
CA HIS A 315 -1.40 -8.15 -48.11
C HIS A 315 -0.55 -9.37 -48.47
N GLU A 316 0.78 -9.30 -48.31
CA GLU A 316 1.59 -10.51 -48.37
C GLU A 316 1.32 -11.38 -47.13
N PRO A 317 1.32 -12.72 -47.26
CA PRO A 317 1.17 -13.62 -46.12
C PRO A 317 2.22 -13.40 -45.02
N LYS A 318 3.34 -12.74 -45.35
CA LYS A 318 4.46 -12.47 -44.46
C LYS A 318 4.45 -11.07 -43.85
N PHE A 319 3.45 -10.22 -44.16
CA PHE A 319 3.40 -8.87 -43.60
C PHE A 319 3.37 -8.90 -42.07
N LYS A 320 4.31 -8.20 -41.43
CA LYS A 320 4.39 -8.07 -39.98
C LYS A 320 4.73 -6.64 -39.60
N MET A 321 4.00 -6.10 -38.63
CA MET A 321 4.38 -4.88 -37.95
C MET A 321 5.17 -5.23 -36.69
N ILE A 322 6.37 -4.67 -36.56
CA ILE A 322 7.38 -5.13 -35.63
C ILE A 322 7.86 -3.97 -34.76
N ILE A 323 7.94 -4.23 -33.46
CA ILE A 323 8.67 -3.41 -32.48
C ILE A 323 9.78 -4.25 -31.83
N PRO A 324 10.88 -3.65 -31.35
CA PRO A 324 11.88 -4.39 -30.58
C PRO A 324 11.28 -4.88 -29.25
N LYS A 325 11.62 -6.10 -28.84
CA LYS A 325 11.34 -6.60 -27.49
C LYS A 325 12.28 -5.96 -26.46
N ASN A 326 11.95 -6.10 -25.17
CA ASN A 326 12.78 -5.72 -24.04
C ASN A 326 13.23 -4.24 -24.12
N LEU A 327 12.26 -3.33 -24.12
CA LEU A 327 12.50 -1.89 -24.19
C LEU A 327 12.50 -1.30 -22.75
N PRO A 328 13.66 -1.21 -22.07
CA PRO A 328 13.75 -0.49 -20.81
C PRO A 328 13.47 1.00 -21.03
N TYR A 329 13.03 1.70 -19.98
CA TYR A 329 12.60 3.10 -20.05
C TYR A 329 13.65 4.04 -20.68
N LYS A 330 14.95 3.80 -20.41
CA LYS A 330 16.08 4.57 -20.94
C LYS A 330 16.66 4.02 -22.25
N SER A 331 15.96 3.10 -22.92
CA SER A 331 16.41 2.51 -24.19
C SER A 331 16.61 3.60 -25.25
N PRO A 332 17.74 3.62 -25.98
CA PRO A 332 17.95 4.56 -27.09
C PRO A 332 17.03 4.28 -28.29
N LYS A 333 16.34 3.14 -28.29
CA LYS A 333 15.33 2.77 -29.31
C LYS A 333 13.97 3.43 -29.06
N LEU A 334 13.79 4.08 -27.91
CA LEU A 334 12.56 4.81 -27.56
C LEU A 334 12.73 6.30 -27.82
N LEU A 335 11.70 6.91 -28.41
CA LEU A 335 11.60 8.34 -28.59
C LEU A 335 10.67 8.94 -27.52
N SER A 336 11.06 10.07 -26.93
CA SER A 336 10.17 10.86 -26.11
C SER A 336 9.30 11.73 -27.01
N ILE A 337 7.99 11.52 -27.00
CA ILE A 337 7.03 12.25 -27.83
C ILE A 337 5.97 12.86 -26.92
N ALA A 338 5.67 14.15 -27.11
CA ALA A 338 4.57 14.78 -26.39
C ALA A 338 3.25 14.13 -26.80
N CYS A 339 2.39 13.77 -25.85
CA CYS A 339 1.13 13.09 -26.17
C CYS A 339 0.19 13.97 -27.02
N GLU A 340 0.36 15.29 -26.97
CA GLU A 340 -0.32 16.26 -27.86
C GLU A 340 -0.02 16.03 -29.35
N GLU A 341 1.10 15.40 -29.69
CA GLU A 341 1.45 15.05 -31.08
C GLU A 341 0.65 13.86 -31.61
N PHE A 342 -0.13 13.17 -30.78
CA PHE A 342 -0.95 12.06 -31.21
C PHE A 342 -2.19 12.55 -31.97
N SER A 343 -2.40 12.01 -33.17
CA SER A 343 -3.48 12.42 -34.08
C SER A 343 -4.55 11.34 -34.22
N LEU A 344 -4.16 10.12 -34.62
CA LEU A 344 -5.08 9.00 -34.85
C LEU A 344 -4.80 7.86 -33.88
N ASN A 345 -5.84 7.35 -33.21
CA ASN A 345 -5.76 6.10 -32.46
C ASN A 345 -5.87 4.89 -33.40
N TYR A 346 -5.61 3.68 -32.89
CA TYR A 346 -5.58 2.45 -33.66
C TYR A 346 -6.73 2.24 -34.65
N PHE A 347 -7.97 2.55 -34.25
CA PHE A 347 -9.16 2.33 -35.09
C PHE A 347 -9.32 3.37 -36.19
N GLU A 348 -8.69 4.53 -36.04
CA GLU A 348 -8.77 5.63 -37.00
C GLU A 348 -7.64 5.56 -38.04
N ILE A 349 -6.60 4.76 -37.79
CA ILE A 349 -5.47 4.64 -38.71
C ILE A 349 -5.90 3.84 -39.93
N CYS A 350 -5.80 4.48 -41.09
CA CYS A 350 -5.87 3.81 -42.38
C CYS A 350 -4.50 3.77 -43.05
N MET A 351 -4.23 2.69 -43.76
CA MET A 351 -3.01 2.49 -44.55
C MET A 351 -3.37 2.06 -45.96
N TRP A 352 -2.54 2.44 -46.94
CA TRP A 352 -2.57 1.91 -48.31
C TRP A 352 -3.93 1.92 -49.02
N GLY A 353 -4.55 3.10 -49.14
CA GLY A 353 -5.82 3.26 -49.88
C GLY A 353 -7.04 3.10 -48.99
N ASP A 354 -7.01 3.76 -47.83
CA ASP A 354 -8.10 3.83 -46.84
C ASP A 354 -8.46 2.50 -46.16
N GLU A 355 -7.58 1.48 -46.18
CA GLU A 355 -7.81 0.26 -45.43
C GLU A 355 -7.50 0.44 -43.93
N PRO A 356 -8.41 0.03 -43.03
CA PRO A 356 -8.17 0.09 -41.59
C PRO A 356 -6.95 -0.75 -41.18
N LEU A 357 -6.11 -0.20 -40.30
CA LEU A 357 -4.90 -0.86 -39.82
C LEU A 357 -5.18 -2.26 -39.26
N SER A 358 -6.31 -2.43 -38.57
CA SER A 358 -6.76 -3.70 -38.01
C SER A 358 -6.88 -4.82 -39.04
N SER A 359 -7.31 -4.50 -40.25
CA SER A 359 -7.44 -5.45 -41.35
C SER A 359 -6.06 -5.85 -41.88
N VAL A 360 -5.15 -4.88 -41.98
CA VAL A 360 -3.82 -5.08 -42.57
C VAL A 360 -2.91 -5.88 -41.63
N CYS A 361 -2.90 -5.55 -40.34
CA CYS A 361 -2.08 -6.27 -39.34
C CYS A 361 -2.80 -7.48 -38.74
N LYS A 362 -4.06 -7.75 -39.13
CA LYS A 362 -4.91 -8.82 -38.57
C LYS A 362 -4.95 -8.77 -37.04
N ASN A 363 -5.12 -7.57 -36.49
CA ASN A 363 -5.16 -7.34 -35.04
C ASN A 363 -3.94 -7.87 -34.27
N THR A 364 -2.74 -7.85 -34.88
CA THR A 364 -1.52 -8.34 -34.24
C THR A 364 -0.29 -7.51 -34.63
N ILE A 365 0.50 -7.13 -33.64
CA ILE A 365 1.89 -6.65 -33.84
C ILE A 365 2.86 -7.65 -33.21
N TRP A 366 4.14 -7.54 -33.54
CA TRP A 366 5.15 -8.52 -33.15
C TRP A 366 6.31 -7.84 -32.42
N GLU A 367 6.67 -8.39 -31.26
CA GLU A 367 7.93 -8.06 -30.59
C GLU A 367 9.05 -8.94 -31.15
N GLU A 368 10.10 -8.32 -31.67
CA GLU A 368 11.29 -9.03 -32.17
C GLU A 368 12.40 -9.04 -31.12
N ASP A 369 12.95 -10.22 -30.88
CA ASP A 369 14.16 -10.43 -30.08
C ASP A 369 15.09 -11.43 -30.77
N HIS A 370 16.23 -10.97 -31.29
CA HIS A 370 17.22 -11.81 -31.97
C HIS A 370 16.62 -12.79 -33.01
N GLY A 371 15.63 -12.34 -33.79
CA GLY A 371 14.95 -13.14 -34.82
C GLY A 371 13.78 -14.00 -34.30
N SER A 372 13.54 -14.03 -32.99
CA SER A 372 12.32 -14.58 -32.37
C SER A 372 11.22 -13.52 -32.38
N PHE A 373 9.98 -13.93 -32.69
CA PHE A 373 8.83 -13.03 -32.75
C PHE A 373 7.76 -13.45 -31.74
N THR A 374 7.40 -12.57 -30.83
CA THR A 374 6.30 -12.77 -29.87
C THR A 374 5.10 -11.92 -30.30
N PRO A 375 3.90 -12.48 -30.50
CA PRO A 375 2.73 -11.71 -30.90
C PRO A 375 2.19 -10.87 -29.73
N ILE A 376 1.65 -9.69 -30.06
CA ILE A 376 0.82 -8.86 -29.19
C ILE A 376 -0.52 -8.70 -29.88
N SER A 377 -1.61 -9.08 -29.19
CA SER A 377 -2.97 -8.93 -29.68
C SER A 377 -3.43 -7.48 -29.60
N LEU A 378 -4.18 -7.05 -30.62
CA LEU A 378 -4.81 -5.74 -30.69
C LEU A 378 -6.34 -5.89 -30.83
N PRO A 379 -7.12 -4.88 -30.40
CA PRO A 379 -6.67 -3.72 -29.63
C PRO A 379 -6.27 -4.10 -28.19
N ASN A 380 -5.76 -3.15 -27.40
CA ASN A 380 -5.41 -3.42 -26.00
C ASN A 380 -6.65 -3.88 -25.19
N ASP A 381 -6.55 -5.00 -24.46
CA ASP A 381 -7.64 -5.60 -23.65
C ASP A 381 -8.30 -4.62 -22.67
N TRP A 382 -7.56 -3.60 -22.22
CA TRP A 382 -8.09 -2.57 -21.32
C TRP A 382 -9.20 -1.72 -21.95
N ARG A 383 -9.33 -1.66 -23.28
CA ARG A 383 -10.45 -1.00 -23.94
C ARG A 383 -11.78 -1.63 -23.55
N GLU A 384 -11.85 -2.96 -23.53
CA GLU A 384 -13.03 -3.71 -23.11
C GLU A 384 -13.21 -3.65 -21.59
N LYS A 385 -12.14 -3.94 -20.82
CA LYS A 385 -12.20 -3.98 -19.35
C LYS A 385 -12.63 -2.64 -18.73
N SER A 386 -12.16 -1.52 -19.28
CA SER A 386 -12.55 -0.18 -18.79
C SER A 386 -13.96 0.24 -19.23
N GLY A 387 -14.59 -0.49 -20.16
CA GLY A 387 -15.83 -0.08 -20.81
C GLY A 387 -15.68 1.27 -21.51
N ASN A 388 -14.52 1.50 -22.16
CA ASN A 388 -14.12 2.77 -22.78
C ASN A 388 -14.08 3.99 -21.82
N ARG A 389 -13.96 3.80 -20.50
CA ARG A 389 -13.74 4.89 -19.55
C ARG A 389 -12.26 5.30 -19.50
N ILE A 390 -11.98 6.52 -19.03
CA ILE A 390 -10.62 6.94 -18.66
C ILE A 390 -10.08 6.01 -17.58
N ILE A 391 -8.83 5.57 -17.72
CA ILE A 391 -8.17 4.74 -16.73
C ILE A 391 -7.32 5.60 -15.80
N ARG A 392 -7.60 5.53 -14.49
CA ARG A 392 -6.78 6.13 -13.43
C ARG A 392 -5.95 5.03 -12.77
N HIS A 393 -4.62 5.12 -12.92
CA HIS A 393 -3.70 4.20 -12.26
C HIS A 393 -3.31 4.77 -10.90
N VAL A 394 -3.73 4.09 -9.82
CA VAL A 394 -3.66 4.58 -8.44
C VAL A 394 -2.88 3.59 -7.57
N PRO A 395 -1.54 3.56 -7.62
CA PRO A 395 -0.74 2.70 -6.76
C PRO A 395 -0.85 3.08 -5.30
N ILE A 396 -0.62 2.10 -4.42
CA ILE A 396 -0.64 2.29 -2.97
C ILE A 396 0.70 1.92 -2.33
N ALA A 397 0.98 2.54 -1.19
CA ALA A 397 1.95 2.03 -0.23
C ALA A 397 1.19 1.24 0.85
N LEU A 398 1.38 -0.08 0.89
CA LEU A 398 0.74 -0.96 1.87
C LEU A 398 1.61 -1.04 3.12
N TYR A 399 1.01 -1.06 4.29
CA TYR A 399 1.71 -1.11 5.57
C TYR A 399 1.09 -2.17 6.47
N CYS A 400 1.93 -2.87 7.22
CA CYS A 400 1.51 -3.76 8.32
C CYS A 400 2.50 -3.66 9.47
N ASP A 401 2.02 -3.66 10.70
CA ASP A 401 2.88 -3.65 11.89
C ASP A 401 2.16 -4.12 13.16
N ASP A 402 2.97 -4.43 14.16
CA ASP A 402 2.57 -4.73 15.53
C ASP A 402 2.19 -3.45 16.28
N THR A 403 0.89 -3.26 16.43
CA THR A 403 0.26 -2.22 17.22
C THR A 403 -0.14 -2.74 18.60
N SER A 404 -0.20 -1.86 19.60
CA SER A 404 -0.72 -2.24 20.92
C SER A 404 -2.14 -1.73 21.11
N GLY A 405 -3.00 -2.57 21.68
CA GLY A 405 -4.29 -2.14 22.21
C GLY A 405 -4.19 -1.39 23.55
N ASN A 406 -2.99 -1.27 24.13
CA ASN A 406 -2.68 -0.59 25.39
C ASN A 406 -1.50 0.39 25.22
N GLN A 407 -1.21 1.24 26.22
CA GLN A 407 -0.01 2.10 26.21
C GLN A 407 1.32 1.33 26.10
N SER A 408 1.36 0.01 26.35
CA SER A 408 2.56 -0.82 26.15
C SER A 408 2.30 -1.97 25.16
N LYS A 409 3.27 -2.27 24.28
CA LYS A 409 3.19 -3.40 23.32
C LYS A 409 3.20 -4.80 23.96
N LYS A 410 3.48 -4.90 25.26
CA LYS A 410 3.67 -6.19 25.95
C LYS A 410 2.36 -6.93 26.22
N TRP A 411 1.25 -6.20 26.32
CA TRP A 411 -0.06 -6.76 26.65
C TRP A 411 -1.07 -6.31 25.58
N ASN A 412 -1.72 -7.27 24.89
CA ASN A 412 -2.72 -7.04 23.84
C ASN A 412 -2.17 -6.56 22.48
N LYS A 413 -1.20 -7.31 21.92
CA LYS A 413 -0.65 -7.11 20.56
C LYS A 413 -1.74 -7.29 19.50
N HIS A 414 -1.80 -6.35 18.57
CA HIS A 414 -2.66 -6.39 17.38
C HIS A 414 -1.81 -6.22 16.13
N ILE A 415 -2.08 -7.04 15.13
CA ILE A 415 -1.57 -6.84 13.77
C ILE A 415 -2.54 -5.92 13.05
N SER A 416 -2.05 -4.82 12.47
CA SER A 416 -2.90 -3.88 11.77
C SER A 416 -2.38 -3.56 10.37
N TYR A 417 -3.27 -3.58 9.39
CA TYR A 417 -3.01 -3.18 8.01
C TYR A 417 -3.54 -1.79 7.71
N TYR A 418 -2.74 -1.00 7.01
CA TYR A 418 -3.10 0.32 6.49
C TYR A 418 -2.56 0.48 5.07
N PHE A 419 -3.06 1.47 4.33
CA PHE A 419 -2.41 1.95 3.13
C PHE A 419 -2.49 3.47 2.98
N THR A 420 -1.61 4.01 2.15
CA THR A 420 -1.68 5.39 1.65
C THR A 420 -1.61 5.40 0.13
N LEU A 421 -2.24 6.40 -0.50
CA LEU A 421 -2.18 6.58 -1.95
C LEU A 421 -0.79 7.07 -2.37
N ALA A 422 -0.10 6.32 -3.22
CA ALA A 422 1.26 6.66 -3.64
C ALA A 422 1.31 7.88 -4.58
N GLY A 423 0.18 8.23 -5.20
CA GLY A 423 0.04 9.43 -6.03
C GLY A 423 0.03 10.75 -5.23
N LEU A 424 -0.13 10.70 -3.90
CA LEU A 424 -0.12 11.91 -3.07
C LEU A 424 1.30 12.40 -2.77
N PRO A 425 1.53 13.71 -2.72
CA PRO A 425 2.79 14.25 -2.21
C PRO A 425 2.95 13.97 -0.71
N PRO A 426 4.19 13.82 -0.18
CA PRO A 426 4.45 13.50 1.23
C PRO A 426 3.75 14.40 2.25
N LYS A 427 3.62 15.70 1.96
CA LYS A 427 2.93 16.66 2.84
C LYS A 427 1.48 16.24 3.11
N LEU A 428 0.83 15.62 2.12
CA LEU A 428 -0.55 15.13 2.22
C LEU A 428 -0.60 13.67 2.64
N SER A 429 0.21 12.78 2.07
CA SER A 429 0.17 11.35 2.42
C SER A 429 0.56 11.06 3.87
N ASN A 430 1.33 11.95 4.52
CA ASN A 430 1.65 11.85 5.95
C ASN A 430 0.57 12.40 6.88
N GLN A 431 -0.51 12.99 6.34
CA GLN A 431 -1.65 13.41 7.16
C GLN A 431 -2.47 12.19 7.55
N GLN A 432 -2.93 12.14 8.80
CA GLN A 432 -3.78 11.05 9.31
C GLN A 432 -5.02 10.82 8.42
N TYR A 433 -5.55 11.89 7.83
CA TYR A 433 -6.68 11.85 6.91
C TYR A 433 -6.46 10.93 5.69
N ASN A 434 -5.23 10.83 5.18
CA ASN A 434 -4.85 10.05 4.01
C ASN A 434 -4.23 8.68 4.37
N CYS A 435 -4.32 8.28 5.64
CA CYS A 435 -3.89 6.97 6.13
C CYS A 435 -5.12 6.09 6.33
N HIS A 436 -5.30 5.11 5.44
CA HIS A 436 -6.52 4.31 5.41
C HIS A 436 -6.31 3.00 6.17
N PHE A 437 -7.12 2.78 7.20
CA PHE A 437 -7.19 1.50 7.89
C PHE A 437 -7.82 0.43 7.01
N LEU A 438 -7.29 -0.79 7.06
CA LEU A 438 -7.86 -1.95 6.37
C LEU A 438 -8.35 -3.01 7.35
N SER A 439 -7.48 -3.49 8.23
CA SER A 439 -7.76 -4.68 9.02
C SER A 439 -6.98 -4.64 10.32
N THR A 440 -7.52 -5.24 11.38
CA THR A 440 -6.79 -5.51 12.62
C THR A 440 -7.21 -6.83 13.24
N SER A 441 -6.29 -7.52 13.92
CA SER A 441 -6.60 -8.69 14.71
C SER A 441 -5.56 -8.94 15.79
N ASN A 442 -6.01 -9.48 16.92
CA ASN A 442 -5.16 -10.05 17.97
C ASN A 442 -5.13 -11.59 17.94
N THR A 443 -5.91 -12.22 17.04
CA THR A 443 -5.99 -13.69 16.91
C THR A 443 -5.41 -14.20 15.60
N ALA A 444 -5.49 -13.41 14.53
CA ALA A 444 -4.96 -13.75 13.20
C ALA A 444 -3.62 -13.07 12.95
N GLY A 445 -2.69 -13.79 12.30
CA GLY A 445 -1.40 -13.26 11.87
C GLY A 445 -1.50 -12.35 10.64
N PRO A 446 -0.41 -11.63 10.28
CA PRO A 446 -0.40 -10.70 9.15
C PRO A 446 -0.74 -11.39 7.83
N LEU A 447 -0.23 -12.60 7.60
CA LEU A 447 -0.49 -13.35 6.38
C LEU A 447 -1.94 -13.86 6.29
N GLU A 448 -2.61 -14.10 7.41
CA GLU A 448 -4.03 -14.47 7.42
C GLU A 448 -4.91 -13.28 7.05
N LEU A 449 -4.62 -12.10 7.60
CA LEU A 449 -5.32 -10.85 7.27
C LEU A 449 -5.09 -10.44 5.81
N ALA A 450 -3.87 -10.65 5.31
CA ALA A 450 -3.48 -10.31 3.95
C ALA A 450 -4.22 -11.13 2.89
N ASP A 451 -4.73 -12.33 3.19
CA ASP A 451 -5.33 -13.22 2.18
C ASP A 451 -6.46 -12.54 1.40
N GLN A 452 -7.41 -11.94 2.11
CA GLN A 452 -8.52 -11.23 1.46
C GLN A 452 -8.10 -9.88 0.85
N ILE A 453 -7.11 -9.20 1.43
CA ILE A 453 -6.58 -7.93 0.91
C ILE A 453 -5.89 -8.16 -0.44
N VAL A 454 -5.05 -9.20 -0.53
CA VAL A 454 -4.33 -9.54 -1.77
C VAL A 454 -5.29 -10.00 -2.87
N ASP A 455 -6.36 -10.72 -2.54
CA ASP A 455 -7.41 -11.08 -3.52
C ASP A 455 -8.04 -9.85 -4.16
N GLU A 456 -8.47 -8.89 -3.34
CA GLU A 456 -9.12 -7.66 -3.83
C GLU A 456 -8.14 -6.79 -4.62
N LEU A 457 -6.89 -6.67 -4.17
CA LEU A 457 -5.83 -5.97 -4.91
C LEU A 457 -5.58 -6.60 -6.28
N ASN A 458 -5.54 -7.93 -6.36
CA ASN A 458 -5.34 -8.64 -7.62
C ASN A 458 -6.53 -8.46 -8.56
N ASP A 459 -7.76 -8.48 -8.04
CA ASP A 459 -8.96 -8.23 -8.85
C ASP A 459 -8.94 -6.82 -9.44
N MET A 460 -8.64 -5.80 -8.62
CA MET A 460 -8.47 -4.42 -9.10
C MET A 460 -7.30 -4.28 -10.09
N THR A 461 -6.24 -5.07 -9.93
CA THR A 461 -5.10 -5.06 -10.87
C THR A 461 -5.49 -5.64 -12.23
N LEU A 462 -6.28 -6.72 -12.25
CA LEU A 462 -6.61 -7.47 -13.47
C LEU A 462 -7.82 -6.91 -14.22
N ASN A 463 -8.83 -6.47 -13.47
CA ASN A 463 -10.15 -6.11 -14.00
C ASN A 463 -10.45 -4.61 -13.83
N GLY A 464 -9.75 -3.94 -12.91
CA GLY A 464 -10.07 -2.57 -12.51
C GLY A 464 -11.41 -2.47 -11.79
N CYS A 465 -11.77 -1.26 -11.37
CA CYS A 465 -13.09 -0.98 -10.82
C CYS A 465 -13.63 0.38 -11.26
N VAL A 466 -14.95 0.55 -11.30
CA VAL A 466 -15.55 1.84 -11.63
C VAL A 466 -15.52 2.76 -10.41
N ALA A 467 -15.08 4.00 -10.60
CA ALA A 467 -15.13 5.07 -9.61
C ALA A 467 -15.64 6.37 -10.26
N PHE A 468 -16.14 7.30 -9.45
CA PHE A 468 -16.42 8.66 -9.91
C PHE A 468 -15.21 9.54 -9.63
N ASP A 469 -14.66 10.18 -10.66
CA ASP A 469 -13.57 11.13 -10.54
C ASP A 469 -14.15 12.55 -10.41
N CYS A 470 -13.96 13.19 -9.26
CA CYS A 470 -14.55 14.49 -9.01
C CYS A 470 -13.86 15.63 -9.79
N GLU A 471 -12.62 15.45 -10.24
CA GLU A 471 -11.94 16.44 -11.08
C GLU A 471 -12.50 16.39 -12.51
N LEU A 472 -12.71 15.19 -13.05
CA LEU A 472 -13.24 14.98 -14.39
C LEU A 472 -14.77 15.02 -14.47
N GLN A 473 -15.46 14.96 -13.34
CA GLN A 473 -16.93 14.91 -13.23
C GLN A 473 -17.55 13.78 -14.06
N GLN A 474 -16.91 12.60 -14.09
CA GLN A 474 -17.38 11.43 -14.82
C GLN A 474 -16.91 10.12 -14.19
N GLU A 475 -17.51 9.00 -14.62
CA GLU A 475 -17.01 7.68 -14.26
C GLU A 475 -15.68 7.37 -14.94
N VAL A 476 -14.76 6.81 -14.16
CA VAL A 476 -13.45 6.32 -14.59
C VAL A 476 -13.29 4.86 -14.20
N CYS A 477 -12.36 4.16 -14.85
CA CYS A 477 -11.87 2.86 -14.43
C CYS A 477 -10.59 3.06 -13.60
N VAL A 478 -10.54 2.51 -12.40
CA VAL A 478 -9.39 2.59 -11.51
C VAL A 478 -8.65 1.26 -11.52
N THR A 479 -7.34 1.33 -11.66
CA THR A 479 -6.44 0.19 -11.46
C THR A 479 -5.48 0.53 -10.33
N THR A 480 -5.04 -0.48 -9.56
CA THR A 480 -4.12 -0.27 -8.44
C THR A 480 -3.07 -1.36 -8.41
N VAL A 481 -1.92 -1.05 -7.82
CA VAL A 481 -0.85 -1.99 -7.50
C VAL A 481 -0.20 -1.60 -6.19
N VAL A 482 0.39 -2.56 -5.49
CA VAL A 482 1.23 -2.28 -4.32
C VAL A 482 2.60 -1.81 -4.78
N LEU A 483 2.81 -0.50 -4.76
CA LEU A 483 4.08 0.11 -5.16
C LEU A 483 5.18 -0.22 -4.15
N CYS A 484 4.88 -0.18 -2.85
CA CYS A 484 5.81 -0.64 -1.83
C CYS A 484 5.08 -1.21 -0.62
N PHE A 485 5.79 -2.03 0.13
CA PHE A 485 5.33 -2.57 1.40
C PHE A 485 6.19 -2.00 2.53
N LEU A 486 5.55 -1.36 3.51
CA LEU A 486 6.17 -0.75 4.66
C LEU A 486 5.98 -1.67 5.87
N GLY A 487 7.05 -1.86 6.63
CA GLY A 487 7.08 -2.72 7.81
C GLY A 487 8.46 -2.67 8.46
N ASP A 488 8.53 -3.11 9.71
CA ASP A 488 9.80 -3.31 10.38
C ASP A 488 10.50 -4.58 9.88
N SER A 489 11.67 -4.88 10.44
CA SER A 489 12.45 -6.04 9.98
C SER A 489 11.73 -7.38 10.15
N PRO A 490 11.09 -7.67 11.30
CA PRO A 490 10.23 -8.83 11.45
C PRO A 490 9.09 -8.91 10.43
N MET A 491 8.32 -7.84 10.25
CA MET A 491 7.20 -7.84 9.32
C MET A 491 7.67 -8.06 7.89
N HIS A 492 8.73 -7.38 7.44
CA HIS A 492 9.31 -7.62 6.12
C HIS A 492 9.75 -9.07 5.95
N ALA A 493 10.35 -9.68 6.97
CA ALA A 493 10.80 -11.06 6.90
C ALA A 493 9.61 -12.01 6.63
N GLU A 494 8.51 -11.85 7.38
CA GLU A 494 7.30 -12.64 7.22
C GLU A 494 6.62 -12.43 5.85
N ILE A 495 6.53 -11.19 5.39
CA ILE A 495 5.86 -10.83 4.14
C ILE A 495 6.64 -11.28 2.91
N THR A 496 7.98 -11.28 2.97
CA THR A 496 8.84 -11.64 1.84
C THR A 496 9.35 -13.08 1.88
N ASN A 497 8.82 -13.93 2.75
CA ASN A 497 9.29 -15.31 2.96
C ASN A 497 10.81 -15.40 3.24
N THR A 498 11.37 -14.44 3.98
CA THR A 498 12.80 -14.42 4.35
C THR A 498 12.98 -14.66 5.85
N PRO A 499 14.11 -15.21 6.30
CA PRO A 499 14.34 -15.41 7.72
C PRO A 499 14.66 -14.08 8.44
N LEU A 500 14.41 -14.06 9.75
CA LEU A 500 14.76 -12.90 10.60
C LEU A 500 16.27 -12.64 10.59
N PRO A 501 16.75 -11.44 10.20
CA PRO A 501 18.17 -11.22 9.89
C PRO A 501 19.16 -11.54 11.03
N GLY A 502 18.80 -11.25 12.29
CA GLY A 502 19.73 -11.27 13.41
C GLY A 502 20.43 -12.62 13.64
N ALA A 503 19.70 -13.73 13.49
CA ALA A 503 20.22 -15.08 13.70
C ALA A 503 20.29 -15.93 12.41
N ALA A 504 19.83 -15.40 11.28
CA ALA A 504 19.76 -16.14 10.01
C ALA A 504 21.13 -16.35 9.38
N LEU A 505 21.32 -17.51 8.75
CA LEU A 505 22.46 -17.77 7.85
C LEU A 505 22.39 -16.88 6.60
N ASN A 506 21.18 -16.55 6.17
CA ASN A 506 20.87 -15.71 5.01
C ASN A 506 20.15 -14.42 5.47
N PRO A 507 20.88 -13.41 5.99
CA PRO A 507 20.24 -12.26 6.65
C PRO A 507 19.67 -11.20 5.69
N CYS A 508 20.07 -11.21 4.42
CA CYS A 508 19.63 -10.19 3.46
C CYS A 508 18.35 -10.60 2.72
N ARG A 509 17.44 -9.65 2.54
CA ARG A 509 16.18 -9.85 1.80
C ARG A 509 16.29 -9.52 0.31
N ILE A 510 17.38 -8.86 -0.08
CA ILE A 510 17.61 -8.32 -1.43
C ILE A 510 18.60 -9.17 -2.23
N CYS A 511 19.59 -9.76 -1.57
CA CYS A 511 20.62 -10.57 -2.21
C CYS A 511 20.83 -11.90 -1.48
N HIS A 512 21.60 -12.79 -2.10
CA HIS A 512 21.97 -14.10 -1.56
C HIS A 512 23.12 -14.05 -0.56
N LEU A 513 23.38 -12.88 0.05
CA LEU A 513 24.35 -12.77 1.15
C LEU A 513 24.00 -13.78 2.24
N GLY A 514 24.95 -14.66 2.52
CA GLY A 514 24.79 -15.69 3.54
C GLY A 514 26.10 -16.37 3.91
N VAL A 515 26.01 -17.25 4.90
CA VAL A 515 27.13 -18.03 5.44
C VAL A 515 26.68 -19.46 5.75
N GLU A 516 27.62 -20.41 5.77
CA GLU A 516 27.31 -21.77 6.21
C GLU A 516 27.10 -21.84 7.73
N LYS A 517 27.94 -21.15 8.50
CA LYS A 517 27.84 -21.08 9.96
C LYS A 517 27.78 -19.64 10.45
N ARG A 518 27.10 -19.42 11.56
CA ARG A 518 26.96 -18.09 12.17
C ARG A 518 28.31 -17.46 12.54
N SER A 519 29.30 -18.28 12.91
CA SER A 519 30.68 -17.84 13.17
C SER A 519 31.33 -17.15 11.98
N ASP A 520 30.91 -17.47 10.76
CA ASP A 520 31.61 -17.04 9.55
C ASP A 520 31.22 -15.60 9.17
N LYS A 521 30.19 -15.02 9.82
CA LYS A 521 29.79 -13.62 9.64
C LYS A 521 30.86 -12.62 10.08
N SER A 522 31.81 -13.02 10.92
CA SER A 522 32.97 -12.19 11.28
C SER A 522 34.15 -12.34 10.32
N GLY A 523 34.05 -13.23 9.32
CA GLY A 523 35.09 -13.46 8.32
C GLY A 523 35.18 -12.34 7.28
N GLU A 524 36.36 -12.21 6.69
CA GLU A 524 36.66 -11.18 5.68
C GLU A 524 35.77 -11.32 4.44
N ASP A 525 35.54 -12.56 3.97
CA ASP A 525 34.69 -12.85 2.81
C ASP A 525 33.25 -12.34 2.98
N TYR A 526 32.67 -12.54 4.18
CA TYR A 526 31.33 -12.04 4.47
C TYR A 526 31.29 -10.51 4.48
N ILE A 527 32.34 -9.85 5.00
CA ILE A 527 32.42 -8.39 5.02
C ILE A 527 32.51 -7.84 3.59
N TYR A 528 33.33 -8.43 2.71
CA TYR A 528 33.39 -8.04 1.31
C TYR A 528 32.02 -8.19 0.63
N GLN A 529 31.38 -9.35 0.75
CA GLN A 529 30.05 -9.58 0.19
C GLN A 529 28.99 -8.64 0.77
N PHE A 530 29.03 -8.36 2.07
CA PHE A 530 28.12 -7.43 2.74
C PHE A 530 28.26 -6.01 2.20
N LEU A 531 29.48 -5.58 1.89
CA LEU A 531 29.76 -4.30 1.25
C LEU A 531 29.49 -4.30 -0.26
N GLY A 532 29.01 -5.42 -0.80
CA GLY A 532 28.76 -5.62 -2.23
C GLY A 532 30.04 -5.57 -3.05
N MET A 533 31.14 -6.11 -2.51
CA MET A 533 32.45 -6.15 -3.15
C MET A 533 33.01 -7.57 -3.20
N ASP A 534 33.88 -7.85 -4.17
CA ASP A 534 34.75 -9.03 -4.12
C ASP A 534 36.04 -8.73 -3.35
N SER A 535 36.89 -9.73 -3.19
CA SER A 535 38.20 -9.61 -2.52
C SER A 535 39.19 -8.67 -3.24
N LEU A 536 38.87 -8.22 -4.46
CA LEU A 536 39.64 -7.25 -5.24
C LEU A 536 39.03 -5.84 -5.19
N GLY A 537 37.86 -5.68 -4.56
CA GLY A 537 37.13 -4.41 -4.44
C GLY A 537 36.18 -4.11 -5.60
N ASN A 538 35.92 -5.04 -6.51
CA ASN A 538 34.96 -4.85 -7.61
C ASN A 538 33.53 -4.90 -7.06
N ARG A 539 32.63 -4.02 -7.55
CA ARG A 539 31.27 -3.84 -7.00
C ARG A 539 30.13 -4.52 -7.76
N ASP A 540 30.40 -5.02 -8.97
CA ASP A 540 29.39 -5.68 -9.82
C ASP A 540 29.31 -7.19 -9.54
N VAL A 541 29.30 -7.57 -8.27
CA VAL A 541 29.37 -8.97 -7.83
C VAL A 541 28.21 -9.41 -6.94
N VAL A 542 27.25 -8.52 -6.68
CA VAL A 542 26.09 -8.82 -5.83
C VAL A 542 25.14 -9.75 -6.56
N ASP A 543 24.96 -10.95 -6.02
CA ASP A 543 23.97 -11.91 -6.47
C ASP A 543 22.59 -11.60 -5.86
N TYR A 544 21.73 -10.96 -6.64
CA TYR A 544 20.42 -10.50 -6.18
C TYR A 544 19.39 -11.63 -6.16
N ARG A 545 18.54 -11.63 -5.13
CA ARG A 545 17.35 -12.49 -5.08
C ARG A 545 16.34 -12.00 -6.09
N SER A 546 15.65 -12.94 -6.74
CA SER A 546 14.42 -12.62 -7.49
C SER A 546 13.18 -13.08 -6.73
N TRP A 547 12.06 -12.40 -6.95
CA TRP A 547 10.80 -12.81 -6.32
C TRP A 547 10.31 -14.15 -6.89
N SER A 548 10.49 -14.39 -8.19
CA SER A 548 10.19 -15.66 -8.85
C SER A 548 10.95 -16.84 -8.24
N GLU A 549 12.23 -16.65 -7.95
CA GLU A 549 13.04 -17.67 -7.27
C GLU A 549 12.54 -17.93 -5.84
N THR A 550 12.14 -16.89 -5.11
CA THR A 550 11.57 -17.06 -3.76
C THR A 550 10.25 -17.84 -3.79
N ILE A 551 9.42 -17.61 -4.82
CA ILE A 551 8.20 -18.39 -5.07
C ILE A 551 8.53 -19.85 -5.35
N GLU A 552 9.45 -20.12 -6.28
CA GLU A 552 9.88 -21.47 -6.65
C GLU A 552 10.42 -22.24 -5.43
N ARG A 553 11.39 -21.66 -4.72
CA ARG A 553 11.97 -22.23 -3.49
C ARG A 553 10.93 -22.48 -2.40
N SER A 554 9.89 -21.63 -2.28
CA SER A 554 8.79 -21.86 -1.34
C SER A 554 8.01 -23.13 -1.69
N TYR A 555 7.77 -23.39 -2.98
CA TYR A 555 7.11 -24.62 -3.42
C TYR A 555 8.01 -25.85 -3.30
N GLU A 556 9.31 -25.74 -3.60
CA GLU A 556 10.28 -26.82 -3.40
C GLU A 556 10.32 -27.28 -1.93
N LEU A 557 10.35 -26.32 -1.00
CA LEU A 557 10.31 -26.61 0.44
C LEU A 557 9.06 -27.39 0.85
N TRP A 558 7.91 -27.10 0.24
CA TRP A 558 6.70 -27.87 0.48
C TRP A 558 6.85 -29.32 -0.02
N GLU A 559 7.41 -29.53 -1.21
CA GLU A 559 7.64 -30.88 -1.73
C GLU A 559 8.62 -31.66 -0.83
N THR A 560 9.67 -31.03 -0.31
CA THR A 560 10.54 -31.65 0.70
C THR A 560 9.78 -31.95 1.98
N ALA A 561 8.93 -31.04 2.44
CA ALA A 561 8.11 -31.29 3.63
C ALA A 561 7.17 -32.48 3.44
N VAL A 562 6.61 -32.71 2.25
CA VAL A 562 5.76 -33.87 1.99
C VAL A 562 6.58 -35.16 1.93
N ASN A 563 7.69 -35.15 1.20
CA ASN A 563 8.43 -36.36 0.83
C ASN A 563 9.53 -36.78 1.84
N SER A 564 9.97 -35.88 2.71
CA SER A 564 11.14 -36.08 3.58
C SER A 564 10.82 -35.89 5.08
N SER A 565 11.86 -35.88 5.92
CA SER A 565 11.73 -35.63 7.36
C SER A 565 11.56 -34.13 7.68
N ARG A 566 11.11 -33.81 8.90
CA ARG A 566 11.06 -32.43 9.39
C ARG A 566 12.45 -31.77 9.41
N ASP A 567 13.49 -32.54 9.73
CA ASP A 567 14.87 -32.04 9.79
C ASP A 567 15.42 -31.72 8.40
N ALA A 568 15.04 -32.50 7.38
CA ALA A 568 15.38 -32.20 5.99
C ALA A 568 14.78 -30.85 5.55
N TYR A 569 13.48 -30.64 5.83
CA TYR A 569 12.81 -29.36 5.58
C TYR A 569 13.49 -28.18 6.28
N ILE A 570 13.83 -28.33 7.58
CA ILE A 570 14.50 -27.26 8.34
C ILE A 570 15.89 -26.96 7.77
N THR A 571 16.63 -27.98 7.36
CA THR A 571 17.98 -27.84 6.79
C THR A 571 17.93 -27.13 5.45
N GLU A 572 17.01 -27.53 4.57
CA GLU A 572 16.83 -26.92 3.25
C GLU A 572 16.32 -25.48 3.36
N SER A 573 15.33 -25.20 4.23
CA SER A 573 14.83 -23.85 4.48
C SER A 573 15.94 -22.88 4.91
N LYS A 574 16.86 -23.35 5.78
CA LYS A 574 18.03 -22.57 6.20
C LYS A 574 19.00 -22.32 5.05
N ALA A 575 19.26 -23.32 4.22
CA ALA A 575 20.18 -23.23 3.08
C ALA A 575 19.64 -22.27 2.01
N LEU A 576 18.36 -22.41 1.65
CA LEU A 576 17.69 -21.54 0.66
C LEU A 576 17.44 -20.12 1.20
N GLY A 577 17.45 -19.95 2.53
CA GLY A 577 17.11 -18.69 3.17
C GLY A 577 15.66 -18.28 2.88
N VAL A 578 14.74 -19.26 2.91
CA VAL A 578 13.31 -19.07 2.66
C VAL A 578 12.52 -19.59 3.85
N GLN A 579 11.61 -18.76 4.36
CA GLN A 579 10.77 -19.08 5.51
C GLN A 579 9.36 -18.50 5.34
N ASP A 580 8.42 -19.35 4.94
CA ASP A 580 7.00 -19.01 4.84
C ASP A 580 6.27 -19.38 6.15
N ALA A 581 5.67 -18.41 6.83
CA ALA A 581 5.02 -18.64 8.13
C ALA A 581 3.74 -19.49 8.02
N ILE A 582 2.94 -19.30 6.96
CA ILE A 582 1.73 -20.12 6.70
C ILE A 582 2.15 -21.56 6.39
N ASN A 583 3.09 -21.72 5.46
CA ASN A 583 3.54 -23.06 5.05
C ASN A 583 4.19 -23.81 6.21
N LYS A 584 5.04 -23.14 6.98
CA LYS A 584 5.68 -23.72 8.17
C LYS A 584 4.63 -24.22 9.18
N ALA A 585 3.57 -23.46 9.43
CA ALA A 585 2.49 -23.89 10.32
C ALA A 585 1.80 -25.16 9.80
N PHE A 586 1.57 -25.28 8.48
CA PHE A 586 1.07 -26.51 7.87
C PHE A 586 2.05 -27.68 7.97
N VAL A 587 3.34 -27.46 7.73
CA VAL A 587 4.39 -28.48 7.86
C VAL A 587 4.49 -28.98 9.30
N ASP A 588 4.40 -28.07 10.27
CA ASP A 588 4.41 -28.42 11.70
C ASP A 588 3.19 -29.28 12.06
N MET A 589 2.01 -28.99 11.51
CA MET A 589 0.82 -29.84 11.67
C MET A 589 0.96 -31.18 10.97
N LEU A 590 1.52 -31.20 9.76
CA LEU A 590 1.73 -32.40 8.95
C LEU A 590 2.69 -33.39 9.63
N LYS A 591 3.74 -32.88 10.29
CA LYS A 591 4.77 -33.68 10.96
C LYS A 591 4.47 -33.97 12.43
N ASP A 592 3.39 -33.42 12.99
CA ASP A 592 2.95 -33.71 14.35
C ASP A 592 2.05 -34.95 14.41
N ARG A 593 2.53 -36.00 15.09
CA ARG A 593 1.78 -37.25 15.28
C ARG A 593 0.44 -37.03 16.00
N LYS A 594 0.32 -36.00 16.84
CA LYS A 594 -0.92 -35.67 17.56
C LYS A 594 -1.99 -35.05 16.66
N LYS A 595 -1.62 -34.56 15.47
CA LYS A 595 -2.51 -33.89 14.51
C LYS A 595 -2.78 -34.75 13.26
N ALA A 596 -2.67 -36.08 13.37
CA ALA A 596 -2.91 -37.01 12.25
C ALA A 596 -4.27 -36.82 11.56
N ALA A 597 -5.30 -36.36 12.29
CA ALA A 597 -6.62 -36.07 11.72
C ALA A 597 -6.66 -34.86 10.78
N GLU A 598 -5.68 -33.94 10.87
CA GLU A 598 -5.59 -32.76 10.01
C GLU A 598 -4.85 -33.06 8.69
N VAL A 599 -4.04 -34.11 8.64
CA VAL A 599 -3.23 -34.48 7.46
C VAL A 599 -4.09 -34.65 6.21
N GLY A 600 -5.22 -35.34 6.31
CA GLY A 600 -6.13 -35.53 5.17
C GLY A 600 -6.70 -34.21 4.64
N LYS A 601 -7.01 -33.25 5.53
CA LYS A 601 -7.51 -31.93 5.13
C LYS A 601 -6.42 -31.09 4.47
N ILE A 602 -5.21 -31.14 5.00
CA ILE A 602 -4.05 -30.43 4.44
C ILE A 602 -3.75 -30.96 3.03
N MET A 603 -3.78 -32.29 2.82
CA MET A 603 -3.56 -32.88 1.49
C MET A 603 -4.69 -32.55 0.51
N ALA A 604 -5.96 -32.56 0.96
CA ALA A 604 -7.07 -32.10 0.13
C ALA A 604 -6.92 -30.61 -0.25
N LEU A 605 -6.42 -29.77 0.67
CA LEU A 605 -6.12 -28.37 0.38
C LEU A 605 -4.97 -28.25 -0.63
N ALA A 606 -3.93 -29.09 -0.52
CA ALA A 606 -2.83 -29.14 -1.48
C ALA A 606 -3.29 -29.52 -2.89
N GLU A 607 -4.27 -30.41 -3.00
CA GLU A 607 -4.80 -30.88 -4.29
C GLU A 607 -5.71 -29.84 -4.96
N HIS A 608 -6.59 -29.18 -4.20
CA HIS A 608 -7.63 -28.32 -4.77
C HIS A 608 -7.36 -26.82 -4.67
N GLN A 609 -6.59 -26.39 -3.66
CA GLN A 609 -6.32 -24.98 -3.36
C GLN A 609 -4.88 -24.77 -2.89
N LYS A 610 -3.89 -25.33 -3.61
CA LYS A 610 -2.46 -25.30 -3.25
C LYS A 610 -1.97 -23.93 -2.80
N HIS A 611 -2.41 -22.84 -3.46
CA HIS A 611 -2.03 -21.46 -3.12
C HIS A 611 -2.36 -21.04 -1.69
N LYS A 612 -3.34 -21.66 -1.02
CA LYS A 612 -3.72 -21.36 0.37
C LYS A 612 -2.76 -21.96 1.41
N LEU A 613 -1.86 -22.85 1.00
CA LEU A 613 -0.82 -23.41 1.87
C LEU A 613 0.39 -22.49 2.03
N PHE A 614 0.38 -21.32 1.39
CA PHE A 614 1.52 -20.42 1.30
C PHE A 614 1.10 -18.99 1.62
N ASN A 615 2.11 -18.16 1.86
CA ASN A 615 1.98 -16.73 2.00
C ASN A 615 1.20 -16.13 0.81
N PRO A 616 0.09 -15.39 1.05
CA PRO A 616 -0.71 -14.81 -0.03
C PRO A 616 0.05 -13.79 -0.88
N PHE A 617 1.14 -13.20 -0.37
CA PHE A 617 1.98 -12.29 -1.16
C PHE A 617 2.71 -12.98 -2.31
N LEU A 618 2.82 -14.31 -2.34
CA LEU A 618 3.38 -15.06 -3.48
C LEU A 618 2.51 -14.93 -4.74
N ARG A 619 1.20 -14.69 -4.58
CA ARG A 619 0.24 -14.48 -5.68
C ARG A 619 -0.10 -13.00 -5.92
N LEU A 620 0.48 -12.07 -5.16
CA LEU A 620 0.25 -10.63 -5.38
C LEU A 620 0.86 -10.21 -6.72
N LEU A 621 0.04 -9.65 -7.60
CA LEU A 621 0.42 -9.15 -8.92
C LEU A 621 1.18 -7.80 -8.80
N GLY A 622 1.80 -7.35 -9.90
CA GLY A 622 2.55 -6.07 -9.90
C GLY A 622 3.98 -6.16 -9.38
N LYS A 623 4.47 -7.36 -9.05
CA LYS A 623 5.86 -7.60 -8.62
C LYS A 623 6.75 -8.05 -9.77
N LYS A 624 8.05 -7.80 -9.62
CA LYS A 624 9.11 -8.26 -10.51
C LYS A 624 10.03 -9.21 -9.77
#